data_AF-A0A7W2J0M9-F1
#
_entry.id   AF-A0A7W2J0M9-F1
#
_cell.length_a   1.000
_cell.length_b   1.000
_cell.length_c   1.000
_cell.angle_alpha   90.00
_cell.angle_beta   90.00
_cell.angle_gamma   90.00
#
_symmetry.space_group_name_H-M   'P 1'
#
loop_
_entity.id
_entity.type
_entity.pdbx_description
1 polymer ?
#
loop_
_entity_poly.entity_id
_entity_poly.type
_entity_poly.pdbx_seq_one_letter_code
_entity_poly.pdbx_strand_id
1 'polypeptide(L)'
;MKKAFTILLCSVITLCSLSLSACEKKDTSSIDNSEKEKEIIFQKEKNNIISLNIYFPSNKNNDKSEVSMEQRNIKKDELLAEAIMNELIHGPSIKSELYPILDNKTRVLSVSIKDKIAYINLSSDANKKMTTEKEESCIKSIVLSLTQLSSVDKVKIYVNNVDTNLFGNNFDLTEPIGKENLKNLKSN
;
A
#
# COMPACT_ATOMS: atom_id res chain seq x y z
N MET A 1 -15.84 -40.26 64.07
CA MET A 1 -15.03 -41.35 64.65
C MET A 1 -14.32 -42.08 63.52
N LYS A 2 -12.97 -42.04 63.54
CA LYS A 2 -12.00 -43.09 63.19
C LYS A 2 -12.42 -44.09 62.09
N LYS A 3 -11.90 -43.97 60.87
CA LYS A 3 -10.65 -44.57 60.33
C LYS A 3 -10.79 -46.08 60.02
N ALA A 4 -10.06 -46.47 58.97
CA ALA A 4 -9.88 -47.82 58.39
C ALA A 4 -10.90 -48.12 57.28
N PHE A 5 -10.55 -48.74 56.15
CA PHE A 5 -9.68 -49.91 56.04
C PHE A 5 -8.97 -49.99 54.69
N THR A 6 -7.83 -50.65 54.75
CA THR A 6 -6.86 -51.07 53.74
C THR A 6 -7.39 -52.07 52.70
N ILE A 7 -6.90 -51.90 51.47
CA ILE A 7 -6.27 -52.90 50.59
C ILE A 7 -7.11 -54.06 49.99
N LEU A 8 -7.03 -54.10 48.64
CA LEU A 8 -7.07 -55.23 47.70
C LEU A 8 -8.41 -55.86 47.28
N LEU A 9 -8.49 -55.99 45.95
CA LEU A 9 -8.77 -57.20 45.18
C LEU A 9 -10.06 -57.19 44.35
N CYS A 10 -9.83 -57.02 43.05
CA CYS A 10 -10.65 -57.22 41.86
C CYS A 10 -11.91 -58.09 41.99
N SER A 11 -13.04 -57.61 41.49
CA SER A 11 -13.76 -58.24 40.35
C SER A 11 -15.04 -57.47 39.99
N VAL A 12 -15.09 -57.01 38.73
CA VAL A 12 -16.18 -57.07 37.73
C VAL A 12 -17.62 -56.83 38.27
N ILE A 13 -18.40 -55.84 37.82
CA ILE A 13 -19.31 -55.97 36.65
C ILE A 13 -20.10 -54.64 36.45
N THR A 14 -20.08 -54.19 35.19
CA THR A 14 -21.09 -53.43 34.42
C THR A 14 -21.34 -51.92 34.57
N LEU A 15 -21.23 -51.30 33.39
CA LEU A 15 -22.24 -50.53 32.65
C LEU A 15 -22.00 -49.02 32.51
N CYS A 16 -22.36 -48.54 31.31
CA CYS A 16 -22.28 -47.19 30.77
C CYS A 16 -20.88 -46.76 30.36
N SER A 17 -20.63 -46.26 29.15
CA SER A 17 -21.49 -45.94 28.02
C SER A 17 -20.55 -45.60 26.87
N LEU A 18 -21.01 -45.85 25.65
CA LEU A 18 -20.38 -45.42 24.40
C LEU A 18 -19.77 -44.01 24.54
N SER A 19 -18.45 -43.92 24.42
CA SER A 19 -17.81 -42.71 23.93
C SER A 19 -17.08 -43.09 22.66
N LEU A 20 -17.49 -42.43 21.58
CA LEU A 20 -16.83 -42.45 20.29
C LEU A 20 -15.35 -42.11 20.52
N SER A 21 -14.46 -42.93 19.99
CA SER A 21 -13.03 -42.62 19.91
C SER A 21 -12.82 -41.36 19.06
N ALA A 22 -12.88 -40.19 19.67
CA ALA A 22 -12.21 -39.01 19.16
C ALA A 22 -10.73 -39.17 19.53
N CYS A 23 -9.91 -39.58 18.57
CA CYS A 23 -8.46 -39.56 18.73
C CYS A 23 -8.03 -38.11 19.00
N GLU A 24 -7.52 -37.89 20.20
CA GLU A 24 -6.76 -36.71 20.57
C GLU A 24 -5.43 -36.78 19.81
N LYS A 25 -5.32 -36.06 18.69
CA LYS A 25 -4.01 -35.70 18.12
C LYS A 25 -3.62 -34.34 18.67
N LYS A 26 -2.99 -34.38 19.84
CA LYS A 26 -2.13 -33.31 20.34
C LYS A 26 -0.73 -33.58 19.82
N ASP A 27 -0.52 -33.34 18.52
CA ASP A 27 0.83 -33.14 17.99
C ASP A 27 1.07 -31.63 17.94
N THR A 28 1.52 -31.09 19.07
CA THR A 28 2.37 -29.92 19.09
C THR A 28 3.67 -30.28 18.38
N SER A 29 3.64 -30.22 17.05
CA SER A 29 4.84 -30.09 16.23
C SER A 29 5.00 -28.61 15.96
N SER A 30 5.85 -28.00 16.78
CA SER A 30 6.50 -26.73 16.48
C SER A 30 7.29 -26.92 15.18
N ILE A 31 6.62 -26.70 14.04
CA ILE A 31 7.30 -26.32 12.83
C ILE A 31 7.53 -24.82 12.99
N ASP A 32 8.71 -24.54 13.52
CA ASP A 32 9.41 -23.28 13.37
C ASP A 32 9.54 -23.00 11.86
N ASN A 33 8.49 -22.41 11.28
CA ASN A 33 8.56 -21.80 9.96
C ASN A 33 9.27 -20.45 10.09
N SER A 34 10.52 -20.49 10.53
CA SER A 34 11.56 -19.58 10.08
C SER A 34 11.99 -19.95 8.66
N GLU A 35 11.02 -20.05 7.75
CA GLU A 35 11.28 -19.93 6.33
C GLU A 35 11.53 -18.45 6.08
N LYS A 36 12.79 -18.08 6.33
CA LYS A 36 13.58 -17.13 5.57
C LYS A 36 12.76 -16.58 4.41
N GLU A 37 12.15 -15.40 4.61
CA GLU A 37 11.61 -14.63 3.50
C GLU A 37 12.70 -14.67 2.43
N LYS A 38 12.42 -15.36 1.32
CA LYS A 38 13.26 -15.24 0.14
C LYS A 38 13.08 -13.80 -0.26
N GLU A 39 13.96 -12.95 0.26
CA GLU A 39 14.27 -11.66 -0.30
C GLU A 39 14.37 -11.92 -1.80
N ILE A 40 13.37 -11.45 -2.54
CA ILE A 40 13.40 -11.51 -3.98
C ILE A 40 14.61 -10.64 -4.29
N ILE A 41 15.75 -11.27 -4.58
CA ILE A 41 16.97 -10.57 -5.00
C ILE A 41 16.67 -10.03 -6.40
N PHE A 42 15.87 -8.95 -6.45
CA PHE A 42 15.86 -8.03 -7.54
C PHE A 42 17.26 -7.43 -7.59
N GLN A 43 17.88 -7.60 -8.74
CA GLN A 43 19.30 -7.43 -8.96
C GLN A 43 19.81 -6.09 -8.41
N LYS A 44 20.76 -6.18 -7.46
CA LYS A 44 21.62 -5.09 -6.98
C LYS A 44 20.87 -3.80 -6.62
N GLU A 45 20.07 -3.86 -5.57
CA GLU A 45 19.56 -2.65 -4.90
C GLU A 45 20.75 -1.77 -4.48
N LYS A 46 20.85 -0.60 -5.12
CA LYS A 46 21.77 0.46 -4.70
C LYS A 46 20.96 1.75 -4.71
N ASN A 47 20.81 2.37 -3.55
CA ASN A 47 20.28 3.73 -3.37
C ASN A 47 19.00 4.04 -4.19
N ASN A 48 17.84 3.57 -3.73
CA ASN A 48 16.51 3.97 -4.25
C ASN A 48 16.22 3.60 -5.72
N ILE A 49 17.05 2.79 -6.37
CA ILE A 49 16.85 2.38 -7.77
C ILE A 49 16.62 0.87 -7.83
N ILE A 50 15.54 0.48 -8.49
CA ILE A 50 15.23 -0.90 -8.87
C ILE A 50 15.63 -1.06 -10.35
N SER A 51 16.56 -1.98 -10.62
CA SER A 51 16.94 -2.36 -11.99
C SER A 51 16.08 -3.52 -12.46
N LEU A 52 15.30 -3.32 -13.51
CA LEU A 52 14.44 -4.31 -14.13
C LEU A 52 15.00 -4.71 -15.50
N ASN A 53 15.04 -6.00 -15.78
CA ASN A 53 15.29 -6.49 -17.14
C ASN A 53 13.95 -6.67 -17.84
N ILE A 54 13.68 -5.84 -18.85
CA ILE A 54 12.46 -5.90 -19.65
C ILE A 54 12.78 -6.57 -20.97
N TYR A 55 12.00 -7.59 -21.34
CA TYR A 55 12.26 -8.41 -22.52
C TYR A 55 11.35 -7.98 -23.68
N PHE A 56 11.94 -7.78 -24.84
CA PHE A 56 11.27 -7.36 -26.08
C PHE A 56 11.64 -8.31 -27.23
N PRO A 57 10.80 -8.42 -28.29
CA PRO A 57 11.18 -9.10 -29.52
C PRO A 57 12.45 -8.51 -30.13
N SER A 58 13.38 -9.37 -30.52
CA SER A 58 14.64 -9.02 -31.17
C SER A 58 14.49 -9.14 -32.69
N ASN A 59 15.01 -8.15 -33.43
CA ASN A 59 15.10 -8.20 -34.90
C ASN A 59 16.55 -8.38 -35.38
N LYS A 60 17.43 -8.91 -34.52
CA LYS A 60 18.87 -9.07 -34.84
C LYS A 60 19.14 -10.15 -35.87
N ASN A 61 18.37 -11.24 -35.81
CA ASN A 61 18.41 -12.33 -36.78
C ASN A 61 17.00 -12.40 -37.36
N ASN A 62 16.85 -12.41 -38.68
CA ASN A 62 15.56 -12.41 -39.41
C ASN A 62 14.62 -13.62 -39.12
N ASP A 63 14.89 -14.38 -38.05
CA ASP A 63 14.02 -15.42 -37.51
C ASP A 63 13.00 -14.86 -36.52
N LYS A 64 11.74 -15.21 -36.75
CA LYS A 64 10.60 -14.75 -35.95
C LYS A 64 10.50 -15.61 -34.69
N SER A 65 11.15 -15.21 -33.59
CA SER A 65 10.78 -15.47 -32.18
C SER A 65 11.91 -15.20 -31.15
N GLU A 66 13.01 -14.54 -31.53
CA GLU A 66 14.04 -14.19 -30.53
C GLU A 66 13.59 -13.05 -29.61
N VAL A 67 13.97 -13.11 -28.33
CA VAL A 67 13.78 -12.03 -27.36
C VAL A 67 15.12 -11.49 -26.88
N SER A 68 15.19 -10.18 -26.63
CA SER A 68 16.34 -9.50 -26.04
C SER A 68 15.90 -8.69 -24.84
N MET A 69 16.78 -8.54 -23.85
CA MET A 69 16.52 -7.71 -22.67
C MET A 69 17.04 -6.28 -22.83
N GLU A 70 16.31 -5.33 -22.27
CA GLU A 70 16.75 -3.98 -21.96
C GLU A 70 16.65 -3.75 -20.44
N GLN A 71 17.71 -3.23 -19.82
CA GLN A 71 17.66 -2.84 -18.42
C GLN A 71 16.98 -1.47 -18.27
N ARG A 72 15.97 -1.39 -17.41
CA ARG A 72 15.27 -0.15 -17.02
C ARG A 72 15.51 0.10 -15.54
N ASN A 73 15.84 1.34 -15.20
CA ASN A 73 16.03 1.76 -13.81
C ASN A 73 14.80 2.55 -13.37
N ILE A 74 14.12 2.08 -12.32
CA ILE A 74 12.94 2.73 -11.73
C ILE A 74 13.30 3.23 -10.35
N LYS A 75 12.91 4.46 -10.00
CA LYS A 75 13.07 4.98 -8.65
C LYS A 75 11.99 4.38 -7.74
N LYS A 76 12.41 3.70 -6.67
CA LYS A 76 11.51 2.98 -5.75
C LYS A 76 10.52 3.93 -5.07
N ASP A 77 10.99 5.09 -4.64
CA ASP A 77 10.12 6.06 -3.97
C ASP A 77 9.07 6.67 -4.90
N GLU A 78 9.40 6.91 -6.18
CA GLU A 78 8.42 7.40 -7.16
C GLU A 78 7.36 6.35 -7.44
N LEU A 79 7.76 5.08 -7.57
CA LEU A 79 6.83 3.95 -7.72
C LEU A 79 5.90 3.82 -6.50
N LEU A 80 6.43 3.99 -5.29
CA LEU A 80 5.64 3.91 -4.06
C LEU A 80 4.70 5.11 -3.90
N ALA A 81 5.14 6.31 -4.25
CA ALA A 81 4.29 7.51 -4.28
C ALA A 81 3.14 7.38 -5.29
N GLU A 82 3.41 6.82 -6.48
CA GLU A 82 2.38 6.51 -7.47
C GLU A 82 1.38 5.47 -6.94
N ALA A 83 1.86 4.41 -6.28
CA ALA A 83 0.98 3.42 -5.65
C ALA A 83 0.07 4.03 -4.57
N ILE A 84 0.61 4.90 -3.71
CA ILE A 84 -0.17 5.63 -2.70
C ILE A 84 -1.26 6.48 -3.35
N MET A 85 -0.93 7.22 -4.42
CA MET A 85 -1.92 8.04 -5.13
C MET A 85 -3.01 7.19 -5.78
N ASN A 86 -2.64 6.05 -6.38
CA ASN A 86 -3.62 5.13 -6.96
C ASN A 86 -4.57 4.57 -5.89
N GLU A 87 -4.09 4.23 -4.69
CA GLU A 87 -4.97 3.80 -3.59
C GLU A 87 -5.90 4.92 -3.10
N LEU A 88 -5.42 6.17 -3.03
CA LEU A 88 -6.28 7.33 -2.71
C LEU A 88 -7.38 7.55 -3.76
N ILE A 89 -7.07 7.30 -5.03
CA ILE A 89 -8.02 7.38 -6.15
C ILE A 89 -9.02 6.21 -6.13
N HIS A 90 -8.55 4.99 -5.85
CA HIS A 90 -9.42 3.82 -5.66
C HIS A 90 -10.42 4.05 -4.53
N GLY A 91 -10.00 4.78 -3.50
CA GLY A 91 -10.82 5.16 -2.37
C GLY A 91 -10.85 4.08 -1.27
N PRO A 92 -11.50 4.39 -0.15
CA PRO A 92 -11.50 3.49 1.00
C PRO A 92 -12.40 2.27 0.80
N SER A 93 -12.24 1.27 1.66
CA SER A 93 -13.11 0.07 1.66
C SER A 93 -14.59 0.45 1.82
N ILE A 94 -15.47 -0.26 1.12
CA ILE A 94 -16.94 -0.08 1.15
C ILE A 94 -17.50 -0.20 2.57
N LYS A 95 -16.87 -1.01 3.43
CA LYS A 95 -17.31 -1.23 4.81
C LYS A 95 -16.79 -0.18 5.80
N SER A 96 -15.92 0.73 5.35
CA SER A 96 -15.36 1.78 6.19
C SER A 96 -16.29 2.99 6.26
N GLU A 97 -16.15 3.79 7.31
CA GLU A 97 -16.84 5.08 7.47
C GLU A 97 -16.07 6.24 6.82
N LEU A 98 -15.18 5.94 5.86
CA LEU A 98 -14.34 6.92 5.18
C LEU A 98 -14.92 7.29 3.82
N TYR A 99 -14.66 8.51 3.36
CA TYR A 99 -15.12 9.01 2.07
C TYR A 99 -13.99 9.11 1.04
N PRO A 100 -14.26 8.87 -0.26
CA PRO A 100 -13.28 9.08 -1.32
C PRO A 100 -12.97 10.58 -1.48
N ILE A 101 -11.70 10.89 -1.76
CA ILE A 101 -11.23 12.27 -1.94
C ILE A 101 -11.17 12.72 -3.41
N LEU A 102 -11.12 11.77 -4.34
CA LEU A 102 -11.03 11.99 -5.80
C LEU A 102 -12.08 11.15 -6.54
N ASP A 103 -12.35 11.53 -7.80
CA ASP A 103 -13.18 10.73 -8.70
C ASP A 103 -12.41 9.45 -9.10
N ASN A 104 -13.08 8.30 -9.14
CA ASN A 104 -12.45 7.02 -9.47
C ASN A 104 -11.98 6.92 -10.93
N LYS A 105 -12.37 7.87 -11.79
CA LYS A 105 -11.86 8.02 -13.15
C LYS A 105 -10.54 8.80 -13.22
N THR A 106 -10.13 9.42 -12.11
CA THR A 106 -8.85 10.10 -12.01
C THR A 106 -7.72 9.13 -12.33
N ARG A 107 -6.72 9.59 -13.07
CA ARG A 107 -5.50 8.84 -13.33
C ARG A 107 -4.29 9.63 -12.86
N VAL A 108 -3.31 8.94 -12.31
CA VAL A 108 -1.97 9.50 -12.15
C VAL A 108 -1.31 9.53 -13.54
N LEU A 109 -0.93 10.72 -14.01
CA LEU A 109 -0.25 10.91 -15.29
C LEU A 109 1.27 10.81 -15.13
N SER A 110 1.78 11.34 -14.03
CA SER A 110 3.20 11.23 -13.69
C SER A 110 3.43 11.50 -12.21
N VAL A 111 4.45 10.84 -11.66
CA VAL A 111 5.02 11.13 -10.34
C VAL A 111 6.50 11.37 -10.52
N SER A 112 7.04 12.39 -9.86
CA SER A 112 8.48 12.57 -9.73
C SER A 112 8.81 13.11 -8.35
N ILE A 113 9.98 12.72 -7.82
CA ILE A 113 10.47 13.22 -6.54
C ILE A 113 11.80 13.92 -6.77
N LYS A 114 11.85 15.20 -6.42
CA LYS A 114 13.04 16.04 -6.54
C LYS A 114 13.10 17.01 -5.36
N ASP A 115 14.27 17.17 -4.75
CA ASP A 115 14.50 18.08 -3.62
C ASP A 115 13.49 17.88 -2.47
N LYS A 116 13.16 16.60 -2.23
CA LYS A 116 12.13 16.15 -1.28
C LYS A 116 10.71 16.67 -1.54
N ILE A 117 10.42 17.09 -2.76
CA ILE A 117 9.08 17.47 -3.20
C ILE A 117 8.56 16.38 -4.13
N ALA A 118 7.39 15.83 -3.82
CA ALA A 118 6.65 14.95 -4.73
C ALA A 118 5.80 15.80 -5.68
N TYR A 119 6.10 15.76 -6.96
CA TYR A 119 5.33 16.42 -8.02
C TYR A 119 4.36 15.39 -8.61
N ILE A 120 3.07 15.60 -8.37
CA ILE A 120 2.00 14.70 -8.77
C ILE A 120 1.17 15.37 -9.86
N ASN A 121 1.11 14.74 -11.02
CA ASN A 121 0.26 15.20 -12.12
C ASN A 121 -0.91 14.25 -12.31
N LEU A 122 -2.14 14.76 -12.22
CA LEU A 122 -3.37 13.99 -12.31
C LEU A 122 -4.12 14.30 -13.61
N SER A 123 -4.98 13.37 -14.05
CA SER A 123 -5.86 13.60 -15.19
C SER A 123 -6.90 14.68 -14.89
N SER A 124 -7.48 15.25 -15.94
CA SER A 124 -8.54 16.27 -15.85
C SER A 124 -9.74 15.84 -15.00
N ASP A 125 -9.97 14.53 -14.84
CA ASP A 125 -11.04 13.99 -14.00
C ASP A 125 -10.88 14.38 -12.52
N ALA A 126 -9.65 14.67 -12.07
CA ALA A 126 -9.38 15.16 -10.72
C ALA A 126 -9.94 16.56 -10.48
N ASN A 127 -9.97 17.42 -11.50
CA ASN A 127 -10.33 18.83 -11.34
C ASN A 127 -11.86 19.04 -11.37
N LYS A 128 -12.53 18.55 -10.33
CA LYS A 128 -13.95 18.85 -10.05
C LYS A 128 -14.04 19.96 -9.02
N LYS A 129 -15.03 20.84 -9.17
CA LYS A 129 -15.33 21.86 -8.16
C LYS A 129 -15.71 21.17 -6.84
N MET A 130 -14.98 21.49 -5.77
CA MET A 130 -15.22 21.01 -4.42
C MET A 130 -15.71 22.17 -3.53
N THR A 131 -16.35 21.82 -2.41
CA THR A 131 -16.52 22.75 -1.30
C THR A 131 -15.17 22.97 -0.63
N THR A 132 -15.00 24.09 0.07
CA THR A 132 -13.76 24.40 0.81
C THR A 132 -13.34 23.24 1.74
N GLU A 133 -14.27 22.70 2.53
CA GLU A 133 -14.00 21.59 3.46
C GLU A 133 -13.55 20.30 2.73
N LYS A 134 -14.15 20.01 1.57
CA LYS A 134 -13.80 18.82 0.77
C LYS A 134 -12.45 19.00 0.08
N GLU A 135 -12.17 20.20 -0.44
CA GLU A 135 -10.86 20.53 -1.02
C GLU A 135 -9.76 20.44 0.05
N GLU A 136 -10.00 21.01 1.23
CA GLU A 136 -9.06 20.96 2.36
C GLU A 136 -8.77 19.51 2.78
N SER A 137 -9.81 18.69 2.90
CA SER A 137 -9.67 17.27 3.23
C SER A 137 -8.90 16.50 2.16
N CYS A 138 -9.16 16.78 0.88
CA CYS A 138 -8.44 16.19 -0.25
C CYS A 138 -6.94 16.53 -0.19
N ILE A 139 -6.60 17.81 -0.03
CA ILE A 139 -5.21 18.28 0.08
C ILE A 139 -4.52 17.61 1.28
N LYS A 140 -5.16 17.62 2.46
CA LYS A 140 -4.61 16.99 3.68
C LYS A 140 -4.37 15.50 3.48
N SER A 141 -5.32 14.77 2.90
CA SER A 141 -5.16 13.34 2.66
C SER A 141 -3.99 13.05 1.73
N ILE A 142 -3.87 13.76 0.60
CA ILE A 142 -2.75 13.60 -0.33
C ILE A 142 -1.42 13.90 0.36
N VAL A 143 -1.31 15.05 1.03
CA VAL A 143 -0.07 15.47 1.69
C VAL A 143 0.30 14.47 2.78
N LEU A 144 -0.60 14.12 3.70
CA LEU A 144 -0.31 13.20 4.80
C LEU A 144 0.12 11.82 4.30
N SER A 145 -0.54 11.29 3.27
CA SER A 145 -0.22 9.98 2.69
C SER A 145 1.12 9.96 1.96
N LEU A 146 1.47 10.98 1.18
CA LEU A 146 2.74 10.99 0.45
C LEU A 146 3.94 11.30 1.35
N THR A 147 3.72 12.15 2.34
CA THR A 147 4.75 12.67 3.25
C THR A 147 5.05 11.70 4.41
N GLN A 148 4.56 10.45 4.30
CA GLN A 148 5.04 9.31 5.07
C GLN A 148 6.33 8.71 4.47
N LEU A 149 6.60 8.99 3.18
CA LEU A 149 7.83 8.58 2.52
C LEU A 149 8.97 9.48 3.00
N SER A 150 10.09 8.89 3.45
CA SER A 150 11.23 9.66 3.99
C SER A 150 11.91 10.57 2.97
N SER A 151 11.68 10.33 1.68
CA SER A 151 12.14 11.16 0.58
C SER A 151 11.16 12.27 0.19
N VAL A 152 10.03 12.43 0.88
CA VAL A 152 9.01 13.44 0.58
C VAL A 152 8.70 14.26 1.83
N ASP A 153 9.09 15.53 1.81
CA ASP A 153 8.75 16.54 2.84
C ASP A 153 7.55 17.40 2.39
N LYS A 154 7.36 17.59 1.07
CA LYS A 154 6.28 18.41 0.49
C LYS A 154 5.67 17.79 -0.75
N VAL A 155 4.46 18.24 -1.11
CA VAL A 155 3.74 17.79 -2.31
C VAL A 155 3.35 18.99 -3.17
N LYS A 156 3.54 18.86 -4.48
CA LYS A 156 3.04 19.79 -5.49
C LYS A 156 2.09 19.06 -6.42
N ILE A 157 0.88 19.59 -6.58
CA ILE A 157 -0.20 18.97 -7.36
C ILE A 157 -0.36 19.73 -8.68
N TYR A 158 -0.48 18.98 -9.76
CA TYR A 158 -0.90 19.44 -11.08
C TYR A 158 -2.11 18.63 -11.53
N VAL A 159 -3.00 19.26 -12.29
CA VAL A 159 -4.00 18.57 -13.09
C VAL A 159 -3.78 18.92 -14.54
N ASN A 160 -3.49 17.91 -15.37
CA ASN A 160 -3.18 18.05 -16.78
C ASN A 160 -2.05 19.08 -17.03
N ASN A 161 -0.97 19.00 -16.24
CA ASN A 161 0.18 19.91 -16.24
C ASN A 161 -0.11 21.37 -15.81
N VAL A 162 -1.30 21.65 -15.28
CA VAL A 162 -1.67 22.98 -14.76
C VAL A 162 -1.79 22.92 -13.24
N ASP A 163 -1.35 23.96 -12.54
CA ASP A 163 -1.32 24.05 -11.08
C ASP A 163 -2.14 25.21 -10.49
N THR A 164 -2.95 25.85 -11.33
CA THR A 164 -3.87 26.94 -10.95
C THR A 164 -5.32 26.51 -11.17
N ASN A 165 -6.25 27.15 -10.44
CA ASN A 165 -7.68 26.87 -10.54
C ASN A 165 -8.04 25.38 -10.35
N LEU A 166 -7.38 24.74 -9.39
CA LEU A 166 -7.61 23.34 -9.05
C LEU A 166 -8.74 23.21 -8.02
N PHE A 167 -9.51 22.14 -8.10
CA PHE A 167 -10.50 21.70 -7.12
C PHE A 167 -11.59 22.72 -6.73
N GLY A 168 -11.79 23.78 -7.52
CA GLY A 168 -12.71 24.87 -7.20
C GLY A 168 -12.02 26.18 -6.78
N ASN A 169 -10.68 26.17 -6.70
CA ASN A 169 -9.83 27.31 -6.40
C ASN A 169 -10.05 27.90 -5.01
N ASN A 170 -10.41 27.07 -4.01
CA ASN A 170 -10.61 27.55 -2.64
C ASN A 170 -9.27 27.76 -1.91
N PHE A 171 -8.21 27.06 -2.29
CA PHE A 171 -6.87 27.23 -1.72
C PHE A 171 -5.81 27.56 -2.76
N ASP A 172 -4.77 28.29 -2.34
CA ASP A 172 -3.58 28.53 -3.16
C ASP A 172 -2.67 27.29 -3.18
N LEU A 173 -2.66 26.58 -4.32
CA LEU A 173 -1.84 25.39 -4.56
C LEU A 173 -0.66 25.68 -5.51
N THR A 174 -0.33 26.97 -5.73
CA THR A 174 0.79 27.37 -6.60
C THR A 174 2.15 27.07 -5.99
N GLU A 175 2.23 26.90 -4.67
CA GLU A 175 3.45 26.48 -3.97
C GLU A 175 3.35 25.05 -3.43
N PRO A 176 4.48 24.31 -3.28
CA PRO A 176 4.48 22.99 -2.65
C PRO A 176 4.04 23.04 -1.17
N ILE A 177 3.22 22.06 -0.77
CA ILE A 177 2.57 22.00 0.54
C ILE A 177 3.20 20.88 1.38
N GLY A 178 3.72 21.22 2.56
CA GLY A 178 4.18 20.27 3.57
C GLY A 178 3.21 20.10 4.74
N LYS A 179 3.51 19.17 5.65
CA LYS A 179 2.71 18.92 6.87
C LYS A 179 2.56 20.18 7.73
N GLU A 180 3.59 21.02 7.77
CA GLU A 180 3.63 22.28 8.50
C GLU A 180 2.62 23.31 7.97
N ASN A 181 2.28 23.25 6.68
CA ASN A 181 1.36 24.19 6.05
C ASN A 181 -0.10 23.80 6.27
N LEU A 182 -0.40 22.53 6.59
CA LEU A 182 -1.78 22.01 6.64
C LEU A 182 -2.69 22.69 7.66
N LYS A 183 -2.13 23.30 8.71
CA LYS A 183 -2.91 24.07 9.72
C LYS A 183 -3.24 25.48 9.27
N ASN A 184 -2.47 26.02 8.33
CA ASN A 184 -2.50 27.41 7.88
C ASN A 184 -2.65 27.48 6.35
N LEU A 185 -3.41 26.54 5.75
CA LEU A 185 -3.68 26.57 4.32
C LEU A 185 -4.33 27.90 3.97
N LYS A 186 -3.73 28.63 3.02
CA LYS A 186 -4.23 29.95 2.62
C LYS A 186 -5.45 29.74 1.73
N SER A 187 -6.61 30.10 2.25
CA SER A 187 -7.81 30.26 1.43
C SER A 187 -7.60 31.42 0.46
N ASN A 188 -8.09 31.25 -0.76
CA ASN A 188 -8.29 32.36 -1.69
C ASN A 188 -9.53 33.18 -1.33
#